data_AF-A0A0F9CPQ8-F1
#
_entry.id   AF-A0A0F9CPQ8-F1
#
_cell.length_a   1.000
_cell.length_b   1.000
_cell.length_c   1.000
_cell.angle_alpha   90.00
_cell.angle_beta   90.00
_cell.angle_gamma   90.00
#
_symmetry.space_group_name_H-M   'P 1'
#
loop_
_entity.id
_entity.type
_entity.pdbx_description
1 polymer ?
#
loop_
_entity_poly.entity_id
_entity_poly.type
_entity_poly.pdbx_seq_one_letter_code
_entity_poly.pdbx_strand_id
1 'polypeptide(L)'
;MKRTQIRVWHHASDPALLLRDDGSIDINDLRPGRAIVGGLDSLGNPTIQPFIQGTNFEISQEFLIQEGETIDKAFMLDLFIGSADLAGRDRVTATEILERDRERVRIMTPLSSRDETESLDPMVERELDILAEFDLLPPMPPELIEAGGEFEIQFTNPLAVSRRSDEAIGSVQTVQAVMELGQVKPEVLDLINGDEYGRILAAANSSPEKLLNSPDEVALIRQQRAEQQTLEAAAQAAPGVGRGILDLTKAEELVNAGGAEG
;
A
#
# COMPACT_ATOMS: atom_id res chain seq x y z
N MET A 1 -33.11 16.67 1.48
CA MET A 1 -33.40 17.59 0.35
C MET A 1 -33.72 16.86 -0.95
N LYS A 2 -33.09 15.71 -1.24
CA LYS A 2 -33.30 14.90 -2.47
C LYS A 2 -34.76 14.66 -2.87
N ARG A 3 -35.64 14.31 -1.93
CA ARG A 3 -37.09 14.11 -2.19
C ARG A 3 -37.78 15.36 -2.77
N THR A 4 -37.42 16.55 -2.27
CA THR A 4 -37.98 17.82 -2.75
C THR A 4 -37.45 18.14 -4.14
N GLN A 5 -36.15 17.90 -4.38
CA GLN A 5 -35.59 18.06 -5.71
C GLN A 5 -36.27 17.13 -6.69
N ILE A 6 -36.36 15.82 -6.43
CA ILE A 6 -37.08 14.88 -7.32
C ILE A 6 -38.49 15.39 -7.66
N ARG A 7 -39.20 15.97 -6.69
CA ARG A 7 -40.50 16.60 -6.95
C ARG A 7 -40.42 17.81 -7.88
N VAL A 8 -39.41 18.66 -7.74
CA VAL A 8 -39.12 19.76 -8.68
C VAL A 8 -38.80 19.22 -10.08
N TRP A 9 -37.97 18.17 -10.18
CA TRP A 9 -37.66 17.50 -11.45
C TRP A 9 -38.93 16.96 -12.13
N HIS A 10 -39.81 16.32 -11.36
CA HIS A 10 -41.10 15.86 -11.85
C HIS A 10 -41.98 17.02 -12.32
N HIS A 11 -42.07 18.12 -11.58
CA HIS A 11 -42.83 19.30 -12.01
C HIS A 11 -42.23 20.01 -13.24
N ALA A 12 -40.93 19.89 -13.47
CA ALA A 12 -40.29 20.43 -14.66
C ALA A 12 -40.57 19.55 -15.90
N SER A 13 -40.57 18.22 -15.75
CA SER A 13 -40.88 17.28 -16.84
C SER A 13 -42.38 17.15 -17.12
N ASP A 14 -43.19 17.21 -16.08
CA ASP A 14 -44.65 17.08 -16.10
C ASP A 14 -45.26 18.23 -15.26
N PRO A 15 -45.36 19.43 -15.85
CA PRO A 15 -45.84 20.60 -15.13
C PRO A 15 -47.32 20.46 -14.79
N ALA A 16 -47.67 20.91 -13.59
CA ALA A 16 -49.07 21.06 -13.23
C ALA A 16 -49.74 22.05 -14.19
N LEU A 17 -50.93 21.72 -14.66
CA LEU A 17 -51.65 22.54 -15.64
C LEU A 17 -52.62 23.47 -14.92
N LEU A 18 -52.58 24.75 -15.28
CA LEU A 18 -53.52 25.76 -14.82
C LEU A 18 -54.72 25.77 -15.78
N LEU A 19 -55.90 25.47 -15.26
CA LEU A 19 -57.17 25.47 -15.98
C LEU A 19 -57.96 26.74 -15.62
N ARG A 20 -58.61 27.35 -16.60
CA ARG A 20 -59.49 28.51 -16.36
C ARG A 20 -60.82 28.12 -15.71
N ASP A 21 -61.39 26.97 -16.09
CA ASP A 21 -62.70 26.49 -15.62
C ASP A 21 -62.78 24.95 -15.71
N ASP A 22 -63.48 24.32 -14.75
CA ASP A 22 -63.59 22.86 -14.53
C ASP A 22 -64.31 22.15 -15.68
N GLY A 23 -65.22 22.86 -16.38
CA GLY A 23 -66.03 22.30 -17.47
C GLY A 23 -65.46 22.45 -18.87
N SER A 24 -64.29 23.07 -19.04
CA SER A 24 -63.83 23.50 -20.37
C SER A 24 -63.14 22.40 -21.18
N ILE A 25 -62.37 21.51 -20.54
CA ILE A 25 -61.54 20.48 -21.19
C ILE A 25 -61.41 19.27 -20.26
N ASP A 26 -61.58 18.05 -20.79
CA ASP A 26 -61.27 16.82 -20.06
C ASP A 26 -59.73 16.61 -20.03
N ILE A 27 -59.16 16.47 -18.83
CA ILE A 27 -57.71 16.24 -18.63
C ILE A 27 -57.24 14.98 -19.36
N ASN A 28 -58.11 13.98 -19.55
CA ASN A 28 -57.78 12.75 -20.27
C ASN A 28 -57.51 12.95 -21.77
N ASP A 29 -57.88 14.11 -22.31
CA ASP A 29 -57.75 14.45 -23.73
C ASP A 29 -56.39 15.06 -24.09
N LEU A 30 -55.53 15.35 -23.10
CA LEU A 30 -54.22 15.99 -23.24
C LEU A 30 -53.13 15.05 -23.79
N ARG A 31 -53.50 14.07 -24.63
CA ARG A 31 -52.58 13.09 -25.21
C ARG A 31 -51.92 13.62 -26.48
N PRO A 32 -50.65 13.25 -26.76
CA PRO A 32 -49.99 13.63 -28.00
C PRO A 32 -50.81 13.21 -29.25
N GLY A 33 -50.99 14.13 -30.20
CA GLY A 33 -51.64 13.88 -31.49
C GLY A 33 -53.18 14.05 -31.54
N ARG A 34 -53.82 14.50 -30.47
CA ARG A 34 -55.28 14.74 -30.41
C ARG A 34 -55.63 16.22 -30.57
N ALA A 35 -56.72 16.51 -31.27
CA ALA A 35 -57.28 17.86 -31.33
C ALA A 35 -58.05 18.16 -30.03
N ILE A 36 -57.71 19.27 -29.36
CA ILE A 36 -58.31 19.68 -28.09
C ILE A 36 -59.36 20.75 -28.37
N VAL A 37 -60.64 20.38 -28.26
CA VAL A 37 -61.76 21.31 -28.38
C VAL A 37 -61.93 22.05 -27.04
N GLY A 38 -62.08 23.38 -27.06
CA GLY A 38 -62.13 24.20 -25.83
C GLY A 38 -60.76 24.67 -25.31
N GLY A 39 -59.67 24.27 -25.97
CA GLY A 39 -58.28 24.64 -25.66
C GLY A 39 -57.94 26.14 -25.74
N LEU A 40 -58.77 26.92 -26.43
CA LEU A 40 -58.59 28.36 -26.64
C LEU A 40 -59.82 29.12 -26.12
N ASP A 41 -59.58 30.29 -25.54
CA ASP A 41 -60.64 31.22 -25.17
C ASP A 41 -61.21 31.96 -26.41
N SER A 42 -62.23 32.78 -26.21
CA SER A 42 -62.85 33.59 -27.27
C SER A 42 -61.91 34.63 -27.91
N LEU A 43 -60.72 34.84 -27.33
CA LEU A 43 -59.69 35.77 -27.78
C LEU A 43 -58.50 35.02 -28.42
N GLY A 44 -58.54 33.68 -28.49
CA GLY A 44 -57.48 32.85 -29.04
C GLY A 44 -56.29 32.61 -28.10
N ASN A 45 -56.42 32.93 -26.81
CA ASN A 45 -55.42 32.58 -25.80
C ASN A 45 -55.65 31.16 -25.29
N PRO A 46 -54.59 30.43 -24.91
CA PRO A 46 -54.74 29.09 -24.36
C PRO A 46 -55.47 29.13 -23.00
N THR A 47 -56.54 28.35 -22.90
CA THR A 47 -57.33 28.14 -21.67
C THR A 47 -56.54 27.33 -20.63
N ILE A 48 -55.52 26.59 -21.09
CA ILE A 48 -54.61 25.80 -20.26
C ILE A 48 -53.20 26.38 -20.37
N GLN A 49 -52.55 26.62 -19.24
CA GLN A 49 -51.15 27.04 -19.21
C GLN A 49 -50.36 26.16 -18.24
N PRO A 50 -49.14 25.72 -18.61
CA PRO A 50 -48.29 25.02 -17.65
C PRO A 50 -47.90 25.95 -16.51
N PHE A 51 -47.91 25.43 -15.28
CA PHE A 51 -47.38 26.14 -14.13
C PHE A 51 -45.85 26.11 -14.18
N ILE A 52 -45.27 27.19 -14.71
CA ILE A 52 -43.82 27.37 -14.78
C ILE A 52 -43.37 27.95 -13.44
N GLN A 53 -42.83 27.11 -12.56
CA GLN A 53 -42.08 27.61 -11.41
C GLN A 53 -40.73 28.15 -11.93
N GLY A 54 -40.34 29.36 -11.52
CA GLY A 54 -39.02 29.93 -11.80
C GLY A 54 -37.91 29.25 -11.01
N THR A 55 -37.85 27.93 -11.05
CA THR A 55 -36.95 27.13 -10.21
C THR A 55 -35.64 26.90 -10.96
N ASN A 56 -34.54 27.36 -10.36
CA ASN A 56 -33.19 27.12 -10.88
C ASN A 56 -32.78 25.66 -10.66
N PHE A 57 -32.97 24.87 -11.70
CA PHE A 57 -32.67 23.44 -11.73
C PHE A 57 -31.17 23.14 -11.65
N GLU A 58 -30.35 23.95 -12.30
CA GLU A 58 -28.88 23.79 -12.34
C GLU A 58 -28.29 23.80 -10.92
N ILE A 59 -28.71 24.76 -10.10
CA ILE A 59 -28.31 24.86 -8.69
C ILE A 59 -28.68 23.59 -7.90
N SER A 60 -29.85 23.01 -8.19
CA SER A 60 -30.30 21.80 -7.49
C SER A 60 -29.49 20.56 -7.88
N GLN A 61 -29.01 20.49 -9.12
CA GLN A 61 -28.15 19.41 -9.59
C GLN A 61 -26.75 19.51 -8.99
N GLU A 62 -26.17 20.71 -8.93
CA GLU A 62 -24.86 20.94 -8.31
C GLU A 62 -24.83 20.49 -6.86
N PHE A 63 -25.86 20.83 -6.07
CA PHE A 63 -25.97 20.36 -4.68
C PHE A 63 -26.05 18.84 -4.55
N LEU A 64 -26.69 18.14 -5.49
CA LEU A 64 -26.75 16.67 -5.49
C LEU A 64 -25.38 16.04 -5.71
N ILE A 65 -24.63 16.60 -6.66
CA ILE A 65 -23.28 16.15 -6.97
C ILE A 65 -22.38 16.40 -5.77
N GLN A 66 -22.41 17.61 -5.20
CA GLN A 66 -21.63 17.97 -4.02
C GLN A 66 -21.97 17.09 -2.80
N GLU A 67 -23.24 16.77 -2.59
CA GLU A 67 -23.66 15.85 -1.52
C GLU A 67 -23.12 14.44 -1.76
N GLY A 68 -23.11 13.96 -3.01
CA GLY A 68 -22.48 12.70 -3.41
C GLY A 68 -20.98 12.69 -3.13
N GLU A 69 -20.25 13.70 -3.59
CA GLU A 69 -18.81 13.84 -3.34
C GLU A 69 -18.48 13.93 -1.85
N THR A 70 -19.33 14.59 -1.06
CA THR A 70 -19.15 14.68 0.40
C THR A 70 -19.29 13.32 1.06
N ILE A 71 -20.26 12.51 0.60
CA ILE A 71 -20.46 11.14 1.08
C ILE A 71 -19.26 10.28 0.67
N ASP A 72 -18.83 10.35 -0.58
CA ASP A 72 -17.70 9.56 -1.09
C ASP A 72 -16.41 9.86 -0.31
N LYS A 73 -16.14 11.14 -0.01
CA LYS A 73 -15.03 11.57 0.84
C LYS A 73 -15.18 11.10 2.29
N ALA A 74 -16.40 11.13 2.84
CA ALA A 74 -16.65 10.63 4.20
C ALA A 74 -16.36 9.12 4.33
N PHE A 75 -16.58 8.36 3.25
CA PHE A 75 -16.25 6.94 3.15
C PHE A 75 -14.84 6.67 2.60
N MET A 76 -14.01 7.71 2.42
CA MET A 76 -12.63 7.61 1.96
C MET A 76 -12.48 6.86 0.62
N LEU A 77 -13.48 6.95 -0.25
CA LEU A 77 -13.52 6.22 -1.51
C LEU A 77 -12.35 6.63 -2.42
N ASP A 78 -11.91 7.88 -2.32
CA ASP A 78 -10.75 8.45 -2.96
C ASP A 78 -9.42 7.79 -2.54
N LEU A 79 -9.32 7.36 -1.28
CA LEU A 79 -8.13 6.67 -0.77
C LEU A 79 -8.07 5.20 -1.26
N PHE A 80 -9.22 4.52 -1.36
CA PHE A 80 -9.28 3.10 -1.73
C PHE A 80 -9.46 2.83 -3.22
N ILE A 81 -10.17 3.70 -3.95
CA ILE A 81 -10.45 3.56 -5.39
C ILE A 81 -9.62 4.58 -6.15
N GLY A 82 -8.46 4.15 -6.64
CA GLY A 82 -7.53 5.02 -7.38
C GLY A 82 -8.08 5.63 -8.68
N SER A 83 -9.20 5.12 -9.19
CA SER A 83 -9.88 5.66 -10.38
C SER A 83 -10.97 6.69 -10.07
N ALA A 84 -11.39 6.86 -8.81
CA ALA A 84 -12.49 7.75 -8.45
C ALA A 84 -12.19 9.22 -8.84
N ASP A 85 -10.94 9.64 -8.68
CA ASP A 85 -10.48 11.01 -8.94
C ASP A 85 -9.97 11.22 -10.38
N LEU A 86 -9.98 10.15 -11.20
CA LEU A 86 -9.56 10.18 -12.60
C LEU A 86 -10.74 10.28 -13.56
N ALA A 87 -11.97 10.24 -13.04
CA ALA A 87 -13.20 10.34 -13.83
C ALA A 87 -13.23 11.67 -14.63
N GLY A 88 -13.14 11.55 -15.96
CA GLY A 88 -13.17 12.70 -16.88
C GLY A 88 -11.82 13.25 -17.32
N ARG A 89 -10.68 12.69 -16.86
CA ARG A 89 -9.34 13.06 -17.33
C ARG A 89 -8.81 12.03 -18.33
N ASP A 90 -8.77 12.39 -19.60
CA ASP A 90 -8.34 11.52 -20.71
C ASP A 90 -6.80 11.41 -20.84
N ARG A 91 -6.03 12.24 -20.11
CA ARG A 91 -4.57 12.35 -20.24
C ARG A 91 -3.87 12.31 -18.89
N VAL A 92 -3.91 11.16 -18.23
CA VAL A 92 -3.20 10.92 -16.97
C VAL A 92 -1.83 10.33 -17.30
N THR A 93 -0.76 10.92 -16.76
CA THR A 93 0.61 10.44 -16.99
C THR A 93 0.95 9.33 -15.98
N ALA A 94 1.73 8.32 -16.40
CA ALA A 94 2.15 7.22 -15.52
C ALA A 94 2.85 7.72 -14.23
N THR A 95 3.61 8.81 -14.31
CA THR A 95 4.27 9.41 -13.14
C THR A 95 3.29 10.06 -12.16
N GLU A 96 2.22 10.69 -12.65
CA GLU A 96 1.18 11.28 -11.81
C GLU A 96 0.44 10.19 -11.02
N ILE A 97 0.14 9.04 -11.67
CA ILE A 97 -0.51 7.90 -11.01
C ILE A 97 0.37 7.38 -9.87
N LEU A 98 1.67 7.17 -10.15
CA LEU A 98 2.62 6.68 -9.15
C LEU A 98 2.76 7.64 -7.95
N GLU A 99 2.85 8.95 -8.19
CA GLU A 99 2.92 9.94 -7.10
C GLU A 99 1.61 9.97 -6.29
N ARG A 100 0.45 9.85 -6.93
CA ARG A 100 -0.84 9.77 -6.22
C ARG A 100 -1.00 8.49 -5.42
N ASP A 101 -0.51 7.36 -5.93
CA ASP A 101 -0.48 6.10 -5.17
C ASP A 101 0.40 6.26 -3.92
N ARG A 102 1.57 6.90 -4.04
CA ARG A 102 2.45 7.19 -2.90
C ARG A 102 1.81 8.12 -1.87
N GLU A 103 1.15 9.19 -2.32
CA GLU A 103 0.44 10.11 -1.43
C GLU A 103 -0.67 9.39 -0.65
N ARG A 104 -1.45 8.54 -1.33
CA ARG A 104 -2.49 7.72 -0.69
C ARG A 104 -1.92 6.77 0.34
N VAL A 105 -0.85 6.04 0.00
CA VAL A 105 -0.17 5.14 0.94
C VAL A 105 0.35 5.90 2.16
N ARG A 106 0.91 7.10 1.96
CA ARG A 106 1.39 7.96 3.06
C ARG A 106 0.26 8.38 4.00
N ILE A 107 -0.93 8.69 3.48
CA ILE A 107 -2.09 9.06 4.29
C ILE A 107 -2.64 7.84 5.05
N MET A 108 -2.68 6.68 4.42
CA MET A 108 -3.22 5.45 5.03
C MET A 108 -2.28 4.81 6.06
N THR A 109 -0.97 5.04 5.93
CA THR A 109 0.05 4.40 6.76
C THR A 109 -0.18 4.58 8.28
N PRO A 110 -0.39 5.80 8.81
CA PRO A 110 -0.61 5.99 10.25
C PRO A 110 -1.91 5.36 10.76
N LEU A 111 -2.94 5.28 9.92
CA LEU A 111 -4.20 4.64 10.28
C LEU A 111 -4.01 3.14 10.42
N SER A 112 -3.34 2.51 9.45
CA SER A 112 -3.00 1.08 9.50
C SER A 112 -2.14 0.74 10.71
N SER A 113 -1.09 1.53 10.99
CA SER A 113 -0.25 1.27 12.16
C SER A 113 -1.00 1.38 13.48
N ARG A 114 -1.98 2.28 13.56
CA ARG A 114 -2.79 2.41 14.76
C ARG A 114 -3.75 1.24 14.91
N ASP A 115 -4.38 0.81 13.82
CA ASP A 115 -5.27 -0.36 13.83
C ASP A 115 -4.49 -1.65 14.16
N GLU A 116 -3.25 -1.76 13.68
CA GLU A 116 -2.30 -2.82 14.04
C GLU A 116 -2.06 -2.84 15.55
N THR A 117 -1.57 -1.74 16.14
CA THR A 117 -1.19 -1.69 17.56
C THR A 117 -2.37 -1.66 18.53
N GLU A 118 -3.47 -0.99 18.20
CA GLU A 118 -4.62 -0.85 19.11
C GLU A 118 -5.59 -2.03 19.05
N SER A 119 -5.64 -2.76 17.92
CA SER A 119 -6.61 -3.83 17.71
C SER A 119 -5.98 -5.16 17.34
N LEU A 120 -5.14 -5.23 16.31
CA LEU A 120 -4.66 -6.52 15.80
C LEU A 120 -3.65 -7.17 16.73
N ASP A 121 -2.69 -6.42 17.28
CA ASP A 121 -1.70 -6.90 18.25
C ASP A 121 -2.37 -7.57 19.46
N PRO A 122 -3.25 -6.89 20.23
CA PRO A 122 -3.90 -7.53 21.38
C PRO A 122 -4.85 -8.66 20.99
N MET A 123 -5.39 -8.66 19.75
CA MET A 123 -6.20 -9.78 19.26
C MET A 123 -5.34 -11.02 18.98
N VAL A 124 -4.20 -10.85 18.33
CA VAL A 124 -3.28 -11.96 18.03
C VAL A 124 -2.69 -12.54 19.32
N GLU A 125 -2.25 -11.69 20.25
CA GLU A 125 -1.77 -12.14 21.57
C GLU A 125 -2.84 -12.99 22.28
N ARG A 126 -4.07 -12.49 22.32
CA ARG A 126 -5.20 -13.21 22.93
C ARG A 126 -5.51 -14.52 22.23
N GLU A 127 -5.47 -14.56 20.90
CA GLU A 127 -5.71 -15.79 20.14
C GLU A 127 -4.62 -16.83 20.39
N LEU A 128 -3.35 -16.40 20.46
CA LEU A 128 -2.23 -17.28 20.80
C LEU A 128 -2.36 -17.83 22.22
N ASP A 129 -2.72 -16.99 23.20
CA ASP A 129 -2.95 -17.42 24.59
C ASP A 129 -4.06 -18.46 24.68
N ILE A 130 -5.18 -18.23 23.99
CA ILE A 130 -6.30 -19.19 23.95
C ILE A 130 -5.85 -20.50 23.30
N LEU A 131 -5.16 -20.45 22.16
CA LEU A 131 -4.68 -21.65 21.48
C LEU A 131 -3.64 -22.42 22.31
N ALA A 132 -2.81 -21.71 23.07
CA ALA A 132 -1.86 -22.31 24.00
C ALA A 132 -2.58 -23.01 25.16
N GLU A 133 -3.63 -22.40 25.73
CA GLU A 133 -4.43 -23.01 26.82
C GLU A 133 -5.13 -24.31 26.38
N PHE A 134 -5.51 -24.41 25.10
CA PHE A 134 -6.13 -25.60 24.53
C PHE A 134 -5.14 -26.62 23.94
N ASP A 135 -3.82 -26.44 24.11
CA ASP A 135 -2.78 -27.28 23.50
C ASP A 135 -2.96 -27.46 21.98
N LEU A 136 -3.50 -26.45 21.30
CA LEU A 136 -3.75 -26.45 19.85
C LEU A 136 -2.57 -25.91 19.05
N LEU A 137 -1.59 -25.28 19.72
CA LEU A 137 -0.38 -24.79 19.09
C LEU A 137 0.60 -25.94 18.81
N PRO A 138 1.40 -25.84 17.73
CA PRO A 138 2.55 -26.72 17.54
C PRO A 138 3.54 -26.57 18.71
N PRO A 139 4.43 -27.56 18.94
CA PRO A 139 5.49 -27.42 19.93
C PRO A 139 6.30 -26.15 19.66
N MET A 140 6.58 -25.40 20.71
CA MET A 140 7.26 -24.11 20.62
C MET A 140 8.63 -24.29 19.95
N PRO A 141 8.97 -23.46 18.94
CA PRO A 141 10.28 -23.45 18.31
C PRO A 141 11.42 -23.23 19.32
N PRO A 142 12.60 -23.85 19.12
CA PRO A 142 13.75 -23.69 20.02
C PRO A 142 14.15 -22.22 20.24
N GLU A 143 14.11 -21.41 19.18
CA GLU A 143 14.44 -19.98 19.20
C GLU A 143 13.52 -19.19 20.14
N LEU A 144 12.22 -19.52 20.17
CA LEU A 144 11.25 -18.87 21.06
C LEU A 144 11.39 -19.34 22.51
N ILE A 145 11.79 -20.59 22.73
CA ILE A 145 12.08 -21.11 24.07
C ILE A 145 13.31 -20.40 24.65
N GLU A 146 14.35 -20.21 23.85
CA GLU A 146 15.56 -19.46 24.24
C GLU A 146 15.26 -17.99 24.55
N ALA A 147 14.32 -17.39 23.82
CA ALA A 147 13.82 -16.03 24.06
C ALA A 147 12.82 -15.92 25.24
N GLY A 148 12.53 -17.02 25.96
CA GLY A 148 11.62 -17.01 27.10
C GLY A 148 10.15 -16.81 26.72
N GLY A 149 9.78 -17.06 25.47
CA GLY A 149 8.42 -16.86 24.95
C GLY A 149 8.11 -15.42 24.54
N GLU A 150 9.11 -14.53 24.52
CA GLU A 150 8.95 -13.17 23.97
C GLU A 150 8.88 -13.24 22.44
N PHE A 151 7.89 -12.53 21.86
CA PHE A 151 7.72 -12.43 20.42
C PHE A 151 7.31 -11.01 20.02
N GLU A 152 7.68 -10.61 18.81
CA GLU A 152 7.23 -9.37 18.18
C GLU A 152 6.37 -9.73 16.96
N ILE A 153 5.18 -9.13 16.87
CA ILE A 153 4.29 -9.33 15.73
C ILE A 153 4.71 -8.34 14.63
N GLN A 154 5.07 -8.87 13.46
CA GLN A 154 5.39 -8.05 12.29
C GLN A 154 4.40 -8.31 11.16
N PHE A 155 3.63 -7.29 10.77
CA PHE A 155 2.69 -7.39 9.65
C PHE A 155 3.38 -7.20 8.31
N THR A 156 3.23 -8.18 7.42
CA THR A 156 3.73 -8.12 6.03
C THR A 156 2.64 -7.62 5.07
N ASN A 157 2.02 -6.48 5.36
CA ASN A 157 1.01 -5.88 4.46
C ASN A 157 1.67 -5.02 3.36
N PRO A 158 1.01 -4.78 2.22
CA PRO A 158 1.56 -3.94 1.14
C PRO A 158 1.93 -2.51 1.58
N LEU A 159 1.27 -1.97 2.60
CA LEU A 159 1.58 -0.67 3.18
C LEU A 159 2.90 -0.70 3.97
N ALA A 160 3.16 -1.76 4.74
CA ALA A 160 4.42 -1.99 5.42
C ALA A 160 5.57 -2.18 4.43
N VAL A 161 5.32 -2.89 3.31
CA VAL A 161 6.29 -2.98 2.20
C VAL A 161 6.58 -1.61 1.61
N SER A 162 5.56 -0.77 1.40
CA SER A 162 5.76 0.58 0.86
C SER A 162 6.53 1.49 1.83
N ARG A 163 6.29 1.40 3.14
CA ARG A 163 7.10 2.09 4.16
C ARG A 163 8.57 1.69 4.07
N ARG A 164 8.84 0.39 4.03
CA ARG A 164 10.20 -0.16 3.90
C ARG A 164 10.83 0.25 2.57
N SER A 165 10.04 0.36 1.50
CA SER A 165 10.50 0.86 0.20
C SER A 165 10.95 2.32 0.28
N ASP A 166 10.21 3.18 0.96
CA ASP A 166 10.61 4.58 1.19
C ASP A 166 11.88 4.68 2.04
N GLU A 167 11.98 3.86 3.09
CA GLU A 167 13.18 3.75 3.92
C GLU A 167 14.40 3.30 3.11
N ALA A 168 14.23 2.31 2.22
CA ALA A 168 15.29 1.86 1.31
C ALA A 168 15.73 2.93 0.31
N ILE A 169 14.81 3.75 -0.20
CA ILE A 169 15.17 4.88 -1.07
C ILE A 169 16.03 5.88 -0.29
N GLY A 170 15.64 6.20 0.95
CA GLY A 170 16.40 7.07 1.83
C GLY A 170 17.78 6.50 2.19
N SER A 171 17.87 5.19 2.42
CA SER A 171 19.13 4.52 2.72
C SER A 171 20.09 4.53 1.54
N VAL A 172 19.61 4.27 0.31
CA VAL A 172 20.43 4.38 -0.92
C VAL A 172 20.99 5.79 -1.08
N GLN A 173 20.16 6.83 -0.92
CA GLN A 173 20.60 8.22 -1.03
C GLN A 173 21.63 8.58 0.05
N THR A 174 21.42 8.10 1.28
CA THR A 174 22.34 8.34 2.40
C THR A 174 23.69 7.68 2.17
N VAL A 175 23.69 6.41 1.75
CA VAL A 175 24.92 5.68 1.43
C VAL A 175 25.65 6.33 0.27
N GLN A 176 24.94 6.76 -0.78
CA GLN A 176 25.55 7.47 -1.92
C GLN A 176 26.23 8.78 -1.49
N ALA A 177 25.57 9.58 -0.64
CA ALA A 177 26.14 10.82 -0.12
C ALA A 177 27.38 10.57 0.77
N VAL A 178 27.34 9.51 1.59
CA VAL A 178 28.49 9.12 2.43
C VAL A 178 29.64 8.60 1.57
N MET A 179 29.38 7.86 0.49
CA MET A 179 30.40 7.39 -0.46
C MET A 179 31.12 8.56 -1.15
N GLU A 180 30.39 9.62 -1.51
CA GLU A 180 30.98 10.85 -2.06
C GLU A 180 31.85 11.57 -1.02
N LEU A 181 31.38 11.66 0.23
CA LEU A 181 32.16 12.24 1.33
C LEU A 181 33.40 11.40 1.68
N GLY A 182 33.30 10.08 1.55
CA GLY A 182 34.38 9.11 1.73
C GLY A 182 35.57 9.31 0.79
N GLN A 183 35.35 9.91 -0.39
CA GLN A 183 36.44 10.27 -1.30
C GLN A 183 37.33 11.39 -0.73
N VAL A 184 36.79 12.23 0.15
CA VAL A 184 37.50 13.35 0.79
C VAL A 184 37.97 12.96 2.20
N LYS A 185 37.13 12.23 2.95
CA LYS A 185 37.41 11.75 4.31
C LYS A 185 37.04 10.28 4.44
N PRO A 186 38.01 9.36 4.32
CA PRO A 186 37.75 7.93 4.38
C PRO A 186 37.11 7.46 5.69
N GLU A 187 37.34 8.16 6.81
CA GLU A 187 36.82 7.78 8.14
C GLU A 187 35.28 7.83 8.23
N VAL A 188 34.62 8.54 7.30
CA VAL A 188 33.14 8.61 7.27
C VAL A 188 32.54 7.27 6.82
N LEU A 189 33.29 6.44 6.09
CA LEU A 189 32.81 5.13 5.64
C LEU A 189 32.58 4.16 6.82
N ASP A 190 33.28 4.36 7.95
CA ASP A 190 33.10 3.55 9.16
C ASP A 190 31.71 3.72 9.81
N LEU A 191 30.96 4.75 9.40
CA LEU A 191 29.59 4.98 9.85
C LEU A 191 28.60 3.95 9.27
N ILE A 192 28.89 3.36 8.10
CA ILE A 192 27.95 2.49 7.40
C ILE A 192 28.15 1.04 7.82
N ASN A 193 27.10 0.43 8.38
CA ASN A 193 27.01 -1.02 8.49
C ASN A 193 26.46 -1.61 7.19
N GLY A 194 27.34 -2.21 6.38
CA GLY A 194 26.97 -2.83 5.11
C GLY A 194 26.03 -4.02 5.23
N ASP A 195 26.05 -4.74 6.36
CA ASP A 195 25.17 -5.89 6.58
C ASP A 195 23.73 -5.45 6.84
N GLU A 196 23.56 -4.47 7.73
CA GLU A 196 22.24 -3.87 8.00
C GLU A 196 21.68 -3.17 6.77
N TYR A 197 22.52 -2.45 6.01
CA TYR A 197 22.12 -1.84 4.75
C TYR A 197 21.58 -2.87 3.75
N GLY A 198 22.25 -4.01 3.59
CA GLY A 198 21.79 -5.11 2.74
C GLY A 198 20.45 -5.70 3.20
N ARG A 199 20.25 -5.84 4.52
CA ARG A 199 18.98 -6.34 5.10
C ARG A 199 17.83 -5.36 4.89
N ILE A 200 18.05 -4.05 5.07
CA ILE A 200 17.05 -3.00 4.80
C ILE A 200 16.59 -3.07 3.33
N LEU A 201 17.54 -3.16 2.39
CA LEU A 201 17.21 -3.28 0.97
C LEU A 201 16.46 -4.57 0.64
N ALA A 202 16.82 -5.70 1.24
CA ALA A 202 16.14 -6.96 1.04
C ALA A 202 14.70 -6.91 1.57
N ALA A 203 14.50 -6.38 2.77
CA ALA A 203 13.17 -6.23 3.38
C ALA A 203 12.25 -5.30 2.57
N ALA A 204 12.81 -4.20 2.04
CA ALA A 204 12.08 -3.26 1.18
C ALA A 204 11.62 -3.87 -0.15
N ASN A 205 12.45 -4.73 -0.76
CA ASN A 205 12.11 -5.39 -2.02
C ASN A 205 11.21 -6.63 -1.84
N SER A 206 10.69 -6.87 -0.62
CA SER A 206 9.94 -8.09 -0.30
C SER A 206 10.71 -9.36 -0.62
N SER A 207 12.05 -9.33 -0.51
CA SER A 207 12.87 -10.50 -0.71
C SER A 207 12.59 -11.53 0.39
N PRO A 208 12.39 -12.81 0.07
CA PRO A 208 12.25 -13.85 1.08
C PRO A 208 13.47 -13.87 2.00
N GLU A 209 13.27 -13.95 3.32
CA GLU A 209 14.38 -14.00 4.29
C GLU A 209 15.33 -15.16 4.05
N LYS A 210 14.84 -16.26 3.45
CA LYS A 210 15.63 -17.41 3.01
C LYS A 210 16.73 -17.07 2.00
N LEU A 211 16.70 -15.88 1.40
CA LEU A 211 17.72 -15.39 0.48
C LEU A 211 18.92 -14.78 1.22
N LEU A 212 18.77 -14.45 2.51
CA LEU A 212 19.80 -13.87 3.35
C LEU A 212 20.41 -14.95 4.23
N ASN A 213 21.74 -14.97 4.29
CA ASN A 213 22.46 -15.82 5.24
C ASN A 213 22.19 -15.34 6.68
N SER A 214 22.19 -16.28 7.62
CA SER A 214 22.09 -15.95 9.04
C SER A 214 23.32 -15.15 9.50
N PRO A 215 23.23 -14.36 10.59
CA PRO A 215 24.38 -13.66 11.14
C PRO A 215 25.57 -14.59 11.42
N ASP A 216 25.30 -15.79 11.91
CA ASP A 216 26.31 -16.82 12.23
C ASP A 216 26.98 -17.37 10.96
N GLU A 217 26.20 -17.61 9.90
CA GLU A 217 26.74 -18.03 8.60
C GLU A 217 27.64 -16.96 7.99
N VAL A 218 27.25 -15.68 8.08
CA VAL A 218 28.08 -14.56 7.61
C VAL A 218 29.39 -14.47 8.40
N ALA A 219 29.34 -14.66 9.72
CA ALA A 219 30.53 -14.68 10.58
C ALA A 219 31.48 -15.82 10.20
N LEU A 220 30.95 -17.04 9.99
CA LEU A 220 31.72 -18.20 9.55
C LEU A 220 32.38 -17.96 8.17
N ILE A 221 31.61 -17.44 7.20
CA ILE A 221 32.13 -17.12 5.86
C ILE A 221 33.26 -16.08 5.94
N ARG A 222 33.13 -15.09 6.81
CA ARG A 222 34.17 -14.07 7.03
C ARG A 222 35.42 -14.64 7.69
N GLN A 223 35.25 -15.51 8.68
CA GLN A 223 36.37 -16.19 9.33
C GLN A 223 37.14 -17.05 8.33
N GLN A 224 36.44 -17.87 7.53
CA GLN A 224 37.04 -18.67 6.47
C GLN A 224 37.76 -17.81 5.43
N ARG A 225 37.18 -16.67 5.05
CA ARG A 225 37.81 -15.72 4.11
C ARG A 225 39.06 -15.08 4.72
N ALA A 226 39.05 -14.73 6.00
CA ALA A 226 40.21 -14.18 6.70
C ALA A 226 41.34 -15.22 6.78
N GLU A 227 41.03 -16.47 7.12
CA GLU A 227 41.99 -17.59 7.15
C GLU A 227 42.61 -17.83 5.76
N GLN A 228 41.79 -17.85 4.69
CA GLN A 228 42.29 -17.97 3.32
C GLN A 228 43.19 -16.80 2.93
N GLN A 229 42.83 -15.56 3.28
CA GLN A 229 43.67 -14.39 3.00
C GLN A 229 45.00 -14.42 3.75
N THR A 230 45.02 -14.90 5.00
CA THR A 230 46.28 -15.06 5.74
C THR A 230 47.20 -16.12 5.13
N LEU A 231 46.63 -17.23 4.63
CA LEU A 231 47.37 -18.28 3.94
C LEU A 231 47.92 -17.80 2.59
N GLU A 232 47.13 -17.05 1.81
CA GLU A 232 47.58 -16.47 0.54
C GLU A 232 48.66 -15.40 0.74
N ALA A 233 48.53 -14.55 1.76
CA ALA A 233 49.56 -13.56 2.10
C ALA A 233 50.86 -14.22 2.57
N ALA A 234 50.78 -15.29 3.36
CA ALA A 234 51.95 -16.06 3.79
C ALA A 234 52.63 -16.80 2.62
N ALA A 235 51.85 -17.32 1.66
CA ALA A 235 52.37 -17.96 0.46
C ALA A 235 53.08 -16.97 -0.48
N GLN A 236 52.59 -15.73 -0.59
CA GLN A 236 53.21 -14.67 -1.39
C GLN A 236 54.45 -14.05 -0.71
N ALA A 237 54.48 -13.99 0.62
CA ALA A 237 55.62 -13.45 1.37
C ALA A 237 56.85 -14.39 1.39
N ALA A 238 56.69 -15.68 1.10
CA ALA A 238 57.79 -16.66 1.11
C ALA A 238 57.68 -17.69 -0.04
N PRO A 239 58.00 -17.31 -1.29
CA PRO A 239 57.99 -18.24 -2.44
C PRO A 239 59.00 -19.40 -2.33
N GLY A 240 59.84 -19.44 -1.28
CA GLY A 240 60.80 -20.51 -0.99
C GLY A 240 60.42 -21.48 0.13
N VAL A 241 59.37 -21.23 0.93
CA VAL A 241 58.97 -22.07 2.08
C VAL A 241 57.71 -22.89 1.80
N GLY A 242 56.92 -22.52 0.78
CA GLY A 242 55.65 -23.17 0.44
C GLY A 242 55.71 -24.67 0.11
N ARG A 243 56.88 -25.22 -0.27
CA ARG A 243 57.03 -26.68 -0.42
C ARG A 243 57.03 -27.42 0.92
N GLY A 244 57.63 -26.87 1.97
CA GLY A 244 57.75 -27.55 3.27
C GLY A 244 56.44 -27.62 4.06
N ILE A 245 55.56 -26.62 3.91
CA ILE A 245 54.27 -26.58 4.62
C ILE A 245 53.22 -27.45 3.90
N LEU A 246 53.19 -27.44 2.56
CA LEU A 246 52.33 -28.35 1.78
C LEU A 246 52.69 -29.82 1.97
N ASP A 247 53.98 -30.13 2.17
CA ASP A 247 54.43 -31.49 2.46
C ASP A 247 54.07 -31.91 3.90
N LEU A 248 54.03 -30.99 4.86
CA LEU A 248 53.59 -31.26 6.23
C LEU A 248 52.08 -31.45 6.34
N THR A 249 51.27 -30.61 5.70
CA THR A 249 49.80 -30.75 5.73
C THR A 249 49.33 -32.02 5.00
N LYS A 250 49.98 -32.38 3.88
CA LYS A 250 49.74 -33.67 3.21
C LYS A 250 50.24 -34.87 4.01
N ALA A 251 51.34 -34.73 4.73
CA ALA A 251 51.81 -35.79 5.63
C ALA A 251 50.84 -36.01 6.80
N GLU A 252 50.25 -34.95 7.34
CA GLU A 252 49.29 -35.02 8.45
C GLU A 252 47.94 -35.62 8.01
N GLU A 253 47.46 -35.30 6.80
CA GLU A 253 46.29 -35.95 6.19
C GLU A 253 46.54 -37.45 5.92
N LEU A 254 47.73 -37.83 5.46
CA LEU A 254 48.08 -39.24 5.22
C LEU A 254 48.26 -40.04 6.52
N VAL A 255 48.74 -39.40 7.59
CA VAL A 255 48.84 -40.03 8.91
C VAL A 255 47.46 -40.24 9.55
N ASN A 256 46.54 -39.28 9.39
CA ASN A 256 45.15 -39.45 9.85
C ASN A 256 44.36 -40.47 9.01
N ALA A 257 44.61 -40.56 7.70
CA ALA A 257 43.98 -41.57 6.85
C ALA A 257 44.53 -42.99 7.09
N GLY A 258 45.78 -43.13 7.53
CA GLY A 258 46.41 -44.42 7.84
C GLY A 258 46.08 -45.00 9.23
N GLY A 259 45.43 -44.23 10.10
CA GLY A 259 45.08 -44.64 11.48
C GLY A 259 43.71 -45.31 11.63
N ALA A 260 42.94 -45.48 10.54
CA ALA A 260 41.58 -46.00 10.57
C ALA A 260 41.43 -47.45 10.08
N GLU A 261 42.54 -48.16 9.80
CA GLU A 261 42.54 -49.61 9.53
C GLU A 261 43.51 -50.32 10.49
N GLY A 262 42.99 -50.68 11.67
CA GLY A 262 43.68 -51.48 12.69
C GLY A 262 42.71 -52.05 13.71
#